data_AF-A0ABD0ACV8-F1
#
_entry.id   AF-A0ABD0ACV8-F1
#
_cell.length_a   1.000
_cell.length_b   1.000
_cell.length_c   1.000
_cell.angle_alpha   90.00
_cell.angle_beta   90.00
_cell.angle_gamma   90.00
#
_symmetry.space_group_name_H-M   'P 1'
#
loop_
_entity.id
_entity.type
_entity.pdbx_description
1 polymer ?
#
loop_
_entity_poly.entity_id
_entity_poly.type
_entity_poly.pdbx_seq_one_letter_code
_entity_poly.pdbx_strand_id
1 'polypeptide(L)'
;MKVRKMATVALLGMSACTLAACGNSNSQASSGKTSLNLMETDVVSSLDTSVTASIPQWDTLVQTMAGLYRSDKNDQPVPAVATSYNKSSDGKTYTFNLRHNAKWSNGDTVTAQDFVTAWRKGVSPKAMSGYNYIFSNIKNADQISQGKKGGQQSRRQSSWQV
;
A
#
# COMPACT_ATOMS: atom_id res chain seq x y z
N MET A 1 68.87 29.31 -40.06
CA MET A 1 68.94 28.29 -41.13
C MET A 1 68.73 26.91 -40.51
N LYS A 2 68.07 26.03 -41.26
CA LYS A 2 67.34 24.83 -40.82
C LYS A 2 68.26 23.67 -40.40
N VAL A 3 67.95 23.03 -39.27
CA VAL A 3 68.41 21.67 -38.88
C VAL A 3 67.17 20.91 -38.37
N ARG A 4 66.37 20.25 -39.22
CA ARG A 4 66.49 18.91 -39.86
C ARG A 4 66.42 17.70 -38.89
N LYS A 5 65.31 16.95 -39.05
CA LYS A 5 65.14 15.48 -38.97
C LYS A 5 65.19 14.88 -37.55
N MET A 6 64.05 14.39 -37.05
CA MET A 6 63.52 13.03 -37.19
C MET A 6 64.29 11.97 -36.39
N ALA A 7 63.50 11.15 -35.70
CA ALA A 7 63.77 9.77 -35.30
C ALA A 7 64.51 9.53 -33.97
N THR A 8 63.71 9.13 -32.98
CA THR A 8 63.88 7.87 -32.23
C THR A 8 65.15 7.69 -31.38
N VAL A 9 65.08 8.12 -30.12
CA VAL A 9 65.81 7.50 -28.99
C VAL A 9 64.89 7.66 -27.77
N ALA A 10 64.02 6.70 -27.46
CA ALA A 10 64.31 5.60 -26.55
C ALA A 10 64.92 6.09 -25.21
N LEU A 11 64.10 6.60 -24.30
CA LEU A 11 64.50 6.64 -22.89
C LEU A 11 63.32 6.30 -21.99
N LEU A 12 63.58 5.29 -21.16
CA LEU A 12 62.78 4.82 -20.05
C LEU A 12 62.21 5.98 -19.22
N GLY A 13 60.90 6.03 -19.06
CA GLY A 13 60.28 7.06 -18.24
C GLY A 13 58.78 7.16 -18.41
N MET A 14 58.05 6.04 -18.31
CA MET A 14 56.60 6.08 -18.12
C MET A 14 56.14 4.87 -17.31
N SER A 15 56.88 4.62 -16.22
CA SER A 15 56.28 3.99 -15.05
C SER A 15 55.44 5.08 -14.36
N ALA A 16 54.20 4.75 -14.03
CA ALA A 16 53.24 5.57 -13.30
C ALA A 16 52.62 6.74 -14.08
N CYS A 17 51.65 6.45 -14.95
CA CYS A 17 50.41 7.25 -15.06
C CYS A 17 49.47 6.58 -16.07
N THR A 18 48.43 5.92 -15.58
CA THR A 18 47.04 5.88 -16.12
C THR A 18 46.23 4.74 -15.47
N LEU A 19 46.38 4.55 -14.15
CA LEU A 19 45.42 3.80 -13.33
C LEU A 19 44.31 4.73 -12.82
N ALA A 20 43.80 5.60 -13.69
CA ALA A 20 42.79 6.61 -13.36
C ALA A 20 41.63 6.66 -14.38
N ALA A 21 41.30 5.51 -14.98
CA ALA A 21 40.17 5.37 -15.91
C ALA A 21 39.05 4.44 -15.41
N CYS A 22 39.12 3.93 -14.18
CA CYS A 22 38.01 3.22 -13.53
C CYS A 22 37.36 4.12 -12.47
N GLY A 23 36.86 5.27 -12.90
CA GLY A 23 36.27 6.28 -12.02
C GLY A 23 35.09 6.98 -12.65
N ASN A 24 34.30 6.25 -13.44
CA ASN A 24 32.99 6.73 -13.87
C ASN A 24 32.01 5.56 -13.86
N SER A 25 31.69 5.10 -12.65
CA SER A 25 30.53 4.25 -12.39
C SER A 25 29.28 5.08 -12.64
N ASN A 26 29.00 5.34 -13.92
CA ASN A 26 27.66 5.64 -14.37
C ASN A 26 26.91 4.31 -14.20
N SER A 27 26.41 4.10 -12.99
CA SER A 27 25.51 3.01 -12.63
C SER A 27 24.27 3.19 -13.47
N GLN A 28 24.32 2.69 -14.70
CA GLN A 28 23.18 2.53 -15.56
C GLN A 28 22.25 1.60 -14.79
N ALA A 29 21.26 2.19 -14.14
CA ALA A 29 20.20 1.46 -13.49
C ALA A 29 19.58 0.59 -14.57
N SER A 30 19.94 -0.69 -14.55
CA SER A 30 19.21 -1.72 -15.27
C SER A 30 17.80 -1.67 -14.69
N SER A 31 16.90 -0.95 -15.35
CA SER A 31 15.47 -1.21 -15.24
C SER A 31 15.23 -2.60 -15.84
N GLY A 32 15.68 -3.62 -15.12
CA GLY A 32 15.18 -4.97 -15.31
C GLY A 32 13.67 -4.87 -15.18
N LYS A 33 12.94 -5.36 -16.18
CA LYS A 33 11.49 -5.55 -16.05
C LYS A 33 11.28 -6.50 -14.87
N THR A 34 10.93 -5.96 -13.71
CA THR A 34 10.46 -6.74 -12.56
C THR A 34 9.03 -7.18 -12.86
N SER A 35 8.91 -8.18 -13.73
CA SER A 35 7.63 -8.82 -14.06
C SER A 35 7.52 -10.10 -13.24
N LEU A 36 6.34 -10.32 -12.67
CA LEU A 36 6.01 -11.54 -11.94
C LEU A 36 4.82 -12.20 -12.65
N ASN A 37 4.93 -13.51 -12.92
CA ASN A 37 3.85 -14.30 -13.49
C ASN A 37 3.30 -15.20 -12.38
N LEU A 38 2.01 -15.03 -12.05
CA LEU A 38 1.31 -15.82 -11.04
C LEU A 38 0.13 -16.54 -11.68
N MET A 39 -0.24 -17.69 -11.12
CA MET A 39 -1.44 -18.43 -11.50
C MET A 39 -2.47 -18.25 -10.39
N GLU A 40 -3.72 -18.03 -10.77
CA GLU A 40 -4.85 -18.02 -9.85
C GLU A 40 -5.66 -19.31 -9.94
N THR A 41 -6.31 -19.66 -8.83
CA THR A 41 -7.09 -20.90 -8.73
C THR A 41 -8.46 -20.81 -9.38
N ASP A 42 -9.01 -19.61 -9.52
CA ASP A 42 -10.32 -19.33 -10.12
C ASP A 42 -10.37 -17.91 -10.73
N VAL A 43 -11.44 -17.61 -11.46
CA VAL A 43 -11.67 -16.31 -12.08
C VAL A 43 -12.01 -15.25 -11.02
N VAL A 44 -11.38 -14.09 -11.13
CA VAL A 44 -11.73 -12.90 -10.35
C VAL A 44 -13.02 -12.28 -10.91
N SER A 45 -14.15 -12.55 -10.25
CA SER A 45 -15.48 -12.09 -10.70
C SER A 45 -15.84 -10.65 -10.32
N SER A 46 -15.24 -10.11 -9.25
CA SER A 46 -15.47 -8.75 -8.77
C SER A 46 -14.30 -8.28 -7.90
N LEU A 47 -13.98 -6.98 -8.00
CA LEU A 47 -13.02 -6.27 -7.14
C LEU A 47 -13.72 -5.23 -6.24
N ASP A 48 -15.05 -5.32 -6.09
CA ASP A 48 -15.76 -4.52 -5.11
C ASP A 48 -15.57 -5.12 -3.71
N THR A 49 -14.79 -4.41 -2.88
CA THR A 49 -14.41 -4.80 -1.51
C THR A 49 -15.59 -5.10 -0.58
N SER A 50 -16.82 -4.68 -0.91
CA SER A 50 -18.02 -4.95 -0.11
C SER A 50 -18.75 -6.25 -0.45
N VAL A 51 -18.41 -6.89 -1.58
CA VAL A 51 -19.05 -8.13 -2.06
C VAL A 51 -18.05 -9.27 -2.27
N THR A 52 -16.75 -9.02 -2.10
CA THR A 52 -15.68 -10.01 -2.21
C THR A 52 -15.68 -11.02 -1.06
N ALA A 53 -15.51 -12.30 -1.40
CA ALA A 53 -15.47 -13.40 -0.43
C ALA A 53 -14.54 -14.57 -0.83
N SER A 54 -13.95 -14.57 -2.04
CA SER A 54 -13.08 -15.66 -2.50
C SER A 54 -11.60 -15.29 -2.48
N ILE A 55 -10.72 -16.29 -2.33
CA ILE A 55 -9.27 -16.11 -2.22
C ILE A 55 -8.66 -15.38 -3.44
N PRO A 56 -8.97 -15.73 -4.71
CA PRO A 56 -8.40 -15.03 -5.86
C PRO A 56 -8.72 -13.54 -5.90
N GLN A 57 -9.90 -13.17 -5.43
CA GLN A 57 -10.30 -11.77 -5.31
C GLN A 57 -9.51 -11.07 -4.20
N TRP A 58 -9.34 -11.71 -3.04
CA TRP A 58 -8.54 -11.19 -1.93
C TRP A 58 -7.08 -11.00 -2.32
N ASP A 59 -6.47 -11.97 -2.99
CA ASP A 59 -5.08 -11.91 -3.45
C ASP A 59 -4.85 -10.73 -4.39
N THR A 60 -5.83 -10.39 -5.24
CA THR A 60 -5.77 -9.18 -6.07
C THR A 60 -6.01 -7.90 -5.27
N LEU A 61 -6.96 -7.91 -4.33
CA LEU A 61 -7.31 -6.73 -3.53
C LEU A 61 -6.19 -6.30 -2.58
N VAL A 62 -5.46 -7.22 -1.95
CA VAL A 62 -4.36 -6.87 -1.05
C VAL A 62 -3.18 -6.22 -1.77
N GLN A 63 -3.07 -6.39 -3.09
CA GLN A 63 -2.06 -5.73 -3.92
C GLN A 63 -2.50 -4.33 -4.37
N THR A 64 -3.79 -4.12 -4.55
CA THR A 64 -4.35 -2.89 -5.15
C THR A 64 -4.90 -1.91 -4.11
N MET A 65 -5.33 -2.41 -2.95
CA MET A 65 -5.92 -1.64 -1.86
C MET A 65 -5.03 -1.67 -0.61
N ALA A 66 -5.21 -0.70 0.29
CA ALA A 66 -4.53 -0.68 1.57
C ALA A 66 -5.51 -0.32 2.70
N GLY A 67 -5.52 -1.13 3.76
CA GLY A 67 -6.26 -0.86 4.99
C GLY A 67 -5.52 0.07 5.95
N LEU A 68 -6.05 0.21 7.18
CA LEU A 68 -5.36 0.93 8.26
C LEU A 68 -4.02 0.25 8.60
N TYR A 69 -4.05 -1.09 8.69
CA TYR A 69 -2.92 -1.98 8.96
C TYR A 69 -2.85 -3.08 7.89
N ARG A 70 -1.71 -3.76 7.83
CA ARG A 70 -1.47 -4.95 6.99
C ARG A 70 -0.60 -5.95 7.75
N SER A 71 -0.56 -7.19 7.30
CA SER A 71 0.39 -8.18 7.82
C SER A 71 1.79 -7.96 7.23
N ASP A 72 2.81 -8.19 8.05
CA ASP A 72 4.20 -8.33 7.60
C ASP A 72 4.53 -9.79 7.23
N LYS A 73 5.80 -10.08 6.93
CA LYS A 73 6.28 -11.42 6.56
C LYS A 73 6.18 -12.47 7.68
N ASN A 74 5.91 -12.05 8.91
CA ASN A 74 5.76 -12.90 10.09
C ASN A 74 4.31 -12.87 10.61
N ASP A 75 3.36 -12.47 9.75
CA ASP A 75 1.94 -12.31 10.05
C ASP A 75 1.65 -11.33 11.21
N GLN A 76 2.55 -10.38 11.46
CA GLN A 76 2.33 -9.35 12.47
C GLN A 76 1.64 -8.12 11.87
N PRO A 77 0.68 -7.50 12.59
CA PRO A 77 0.03 -6.29 12.12
C PRO A 77 1.01 -5.11 12.15
N VAL A 78 1.26 -4.51 10.99
CA VAL A 78 2.09 -3.31 10.82
C VAL A 78 1.30 -2.17 10.18
N PRO A 79 1.64 -0.89 10.48
CA PRO A 79 0.90 0.24 9.94
C PRO A 79 0.93 0.30 8.41
N ALA A 80 -0.24 0.48 7.78
CA ALA A 80 -0.40 0.67 6.34
C ALA A 80 -0.80 2.14 6.05
N VAL A 81 -2.08 2.44 5.86
CA VAL A 81 -2.54 3.83 5.69
C VAL A 81 -2.50 4.59 7.03
N ALA A 82 -2.68 3.90 8.14
CA ALA A 82 -2.43 4.48 9.46
C ALA A 82 -0.92 4.62 9.72
N THR A 83 -0.54 5.60 10.53
CA THR A 83 0.80 5.75 11.10
C THR A 83 0.86 5.26 12.54
N SER A 84 -0.24 5.42 13.28
CA SER A 84 -0.39 4.98 14.66
C SER A 84 -1.87 4.91 15.05
N TYR A 85 -2.16 4.36 16.23
CA TYR A 85 -3.45 4.49 16.88
C TYR A 85 -3.29 4.78 18.38
N ASN A 86 -4.30 5.42 18.96
CA ASN A 86 -4.47 5.56 20.40
C ASN A 86 -5.66 4.73 20.86
N LYS A 87 -5.49 3.93 21.91
CA LYS A 87 -6.54 3.13 22.53
C LYS A 87 -7.03 3.82 23.81
N SER A 88 -8.35 3.93 23.99
CA SER A 88 -8.94 4.41 25.24
C SER A 88 -8.67 3.49 26.43
N SER A 89 -8.83 4.01 27.63
CA SER A 89 -8.64 3.25 28.88
C SER A 89 -9.60 2.06 29.02
N ASP A 90 -10.83 2.19 28.54
CA ASP A 90 -11.83 1.11 28.52
C ASP A 90 -11.60 0.10 27.37
N GLY A 91 -10.65 0.40 26.49
CA GLY A 91 -10.27 -0.42 25.35
C GLY A 91 -11.31 -0.57 24.25
N LYS A 92 -12.33 0.29 24.23
CA LYS A 92 -13.44 0.25 23.26
C LYS A 92 -13.36 1.32 22.17
N THR A 93 -12.41 2.25 22.27
CA THR A 93 -12.19 3.34 21.32
C THR A 93 -10.73 3.32 20.85
N TYR A 94 -10.55 3.39 19.54
CA TYR A 94 -9.32 3.35 18.77
C TYR A 94 -9.26 4.52 17.78
N THR A 95 -8.49 5.55 18.12
CA THR A 95 -8.28 6.70 17.23
C THR A 95 -7.07 6.47 16.34
N PHE A 96 -7.27 6.37 15.03
CA PHE A 96 -6.21 6.16 14.04
C PHE A 96 -5.70 7.47 13.44
N ASN A 97 -4.38 7.65 13.39
CA ASN A 97 -3.73 8.74 12.67
C ASN A 97 -3.38 8.26 11.26
N LEU A 98 -3.81 8.99 10.22
CA LEU A 98 -3.58 8.61 8.83
C LEU A 98 -2.35 9.30 8.24
N ARG A 99 -1.68 8.64 7.28
CA ARG A 99 -0.61 9.25 6.49
C ARG A 99 -1.14 10.45 5.70
N HIS A 100 -0.50 11.61 5.86
CA HIS A 100 -0.87 12.83 5.13
C HIS A 100 -0.60 12.74 3.61
N ASN A 101 0.31 11.85 3.19
CA ASN A 101 0.67 11.65 1.80
C ASN A 101 0.00 10.42 1.17
N ALA A 102 -0.95 9.76 1.85
CA ALA A 102 -1.69 8.66 1.25
C ALA A 102 -2.60 9.20 0.15
N LYS A 103 -2.46 8.63 -1.06
CA LYS A 103 -3.20 9.02 -2.26
C LYS A 103 -3.89 7.83 -2.88
N TRP A 104 -5.11 8.04 -3.36
CA TRP A 104 -5.75 7.17 -4.33
C TRP A 104 -5.00 7.24 -5.66
N SER A 105 -5.15 6.22 -6.50
CA SER A 105 -4.48 6.14 -7.81
C SER A 105 -4.88 7.27 -8.77
N ASN A 106 -6.03 7.92 -8.53
CA ASN A 106 -6.49 9.11 -9.26
C ASN A 106 -5.89 10.43 -8.73
N GLY A 107 -5.08 10.41 -7.66
CA GLY A 107 -4.43 11.58 -7.05
C GLY A 107 -5.16 12.18 -5.84
N ASP A 108 -6.38 11.73 -5.55
CA ASP A 108 -7.14 12.21 -4.40
C ASP A 108 -6.49 11.79 -3.08
N THR A 109 -6.56 12.65 -2.06
CA THR A 109 -6.06 12.30 -0.73
C THR A 109 -6.95 11.25 -0.08
N VAL A 110 -6.34 10.22 0.50
CA VAL A 110 -7.07 9.23 1.31
C VAL A 110 -7.46 9.88 2.65
N THR A 111 -8.74 9.77 3.02
CA THR A 111 -9.27 10.40 4.23
C THR A 111 -9.95 9.41 5.16
N ALA A 112 -10.20 9.81 6.41
CA ALA A 112 -10.99 9.01 7.35
C ALA A 112 -12.41 8.71 6.83
N GLN A 113 -12.96 9.58 5.98
CA GLN A 113 -14.30 9.40 5.41
C GLN A 113 -14.36 8.21 4.44
N ASP A 114 -13.24 7.85 3.79
CA ASP A 114 -13.18 6.69 2.90
C ASP A 114 -13.38 5.39 3.68
N PHE A 115 -12.72 5.27 4.84
CA PHE A 115 -12.89 4.14 5.76
C PHE A 115 -14.31 4.07 6.31
N VAL A 116 -14.87 5.19 6.76
CA VAL A 116 -16.27 5.26 7.24
C VAL A 116 -17.23 4.78 6.16
N THR A 117 -17.02 5.20 4.91
CA THR A 117 -17.86 4.83 3.77
C THR A 117 -17.74 3.34 3.47
N ALA A 118 -16.51 2.81 3.39
CA ALA A 118 -16.25 1.40 3.13
C ALA A 118 -16.84 0.50 4.22
N TRP A 119 -16.66 0.82 5.50
CA TRP A 119 -17.19 0.03 6.61
C TRP A 119 -18.71 0.04 6.64
N ARG A 120 -19.34 1.19 6.38
CA ARG A 120 -20.81 1.28 6.24
C ARG A 120 -21.32 0.44 5.07
N LYS A 121 -20.59 0.42 3.96
CA LYS A 121 -20.94 -0.41 2.80
C LYS A 121 -20.83 -1.89 3.14
N GLY A 122 -19.74 -2.31 3.80
CA GLY A 122 -19.48 -3.71 4.16
C GLY A 122 -20.39 -4.29 5.26
N VAL A 123 -20.81 -3.48 6.24
CA VAL A 123 -21.73 -3.93 7.31
C VAL A 123 -23.20 -3.88 6.89
N SER A 124 -23.52 -3.21 5.77
CA SER A 124 -24.89 -3.10 5.28
C SER A 124 -25.49 -4.49 5.02
N PRO A 125 -26.78 -4.73 5.31
CA PRO A 125 -27.47 -5.96 4.92
C PRO A 125 -27.50 -6.17 3.40
N LYS A 126 -27.23 -5.11 2.62
CA LYS A 126 -27.09 -5.18 1.16
C LYS A 126 -25.70 -5.65 0.71
N ALA A 127 -24.72 -5.75 1.61
CA ALA A 127 -23.41 -6.30 1.31
C ALA A 127 -23.56 -7.80 1.01
N MET A 128 -23.26 -8.20 -0.21
CA MET A 128 -23.44 -9.59 -0.67
C MET A 128 -22.22 -10.49 -0.40
N SER A 129 -21.21 -10.02 0.35
CA SER A 129 -19.99 -10.78 0.61
C SER A 129 -20.18 -11.97 1.56
N GLY A 130 -21.25 -11.97 2.38
CA GLY A 130 -21.35 -12.91 3.52
C GLY A 130 -20.27 -12.70 4.59
N TYR A 131 -19.41 -11.69 4.43
CA TYR A 131 -18.25 -11.41 5.28
C TYR A 131 -18.54 -10.29 6.29
N ASN A 132 -19.79 -9.84 6.40
CA ASN A 132 -20.22 -8.75 7.29
C ASN A 132 -19.93 -9.02 8.78
N TYR A 133 -19.77 -10.28 9.18
CA TYR A 133 -19.46 -10.70 10.55
C TYR A 133 -18.12 -10.15 11.04
N ILE A 134 -17.18 -9.77 10.16
CA ILE A 134 -15.91 -9.16 10.58
C ILE A 134 -16.08 -7.81 11.27
N PHE A 135 -17.21 -7.14 11.04
CA PHE A 135 -17.53 -5.89 11.69
C PHE A 135 -18.17 -6.11 13.06
N SER A 136 -18.43 -7.36 13.47
CA SER A 136 -18.95 -7.64 14.80
C SER A 136 -17.99 -7.12 15.87
N ASN A 137 -18.53 -6.73 17.03
CA ASN A 137 -17.85 -5.97 18.08
C ASN A 137 -17.56 -4.48 17.78
N ILE A 138 -17.76 -4.00 16.56
CA ILE A 138 -17.85 -2.56 16.32
C ILE A 138 -19.24 -2.09 16.79
N LYS A 139 -19.26 -0.97 17.52
CA LYS A 139 -20.50 -0.42 18.08
C LYS A 139 -21.59 -0.33 17.00
N ASN A 140 -22.77 -0.89 17.27
CA ASN A 140 -23.94 -0.95 16.38
C ASN A 140 -23.81 -1.82 15.11
N ALA A 141 -22.67 -2.45 14.82
CA ALA A 141 -22.47 -3.19 13.56
C ALA A 141 -23.48 -4.34 13.39
N ASP A 142 -23.66 -5.19 14.40
CA ASP A 142 -24.60 -6.32 14.33
C ASP A 142 -26.04 -5.86 14.13
N GLN A 143 -26.42 -4.74 14.75
CA GLN A 143 -27.76 -4.15 14.59
C GLN A 143 -27.97 -3.60 13.18
N ILE A 144 -26.94 -3.02 12.57
CA ILE A 144 -27.00 -2.54 11.18
C ILE A 144 -27.05 -3.72 10.21
N SER A 145 -26.19 -4.73 10.40
CA SER A 145 -26.15 -5.95 9.59
C SER A 145 -27.48 -6.71 9.60
N GLN A 146 -28.17 -6.74 10.74
CA GLN A 146 -29.51 -7.34 10.87
C GLN A 146 -30.65 -6.45 10.35
N GLY A 147 -30.35 -5.26 9.80
CA GLY A 147 -31.37 -4.30 9.36
C GLY A 147 -32.17 -3.65 10.49
N LYS A 148 -31.81 -3.87 11.76
CA LYS A 148 -32.49 -3.35 12.96
C LYS A 148 -32.14 -1.90 13.28
N LYS A 149 -31.11 -1.35 12.66
CA LYS A 149 -30.80 0.10 12.61
C LYS A 149 -30.57 0.52 11.18
N GLY A 150 -31.35 1.48 10.68
CA GLY A 150 -31.14 2.05 9.37
C GLY A 150 -29.79 2.76 9.30
N GLY A 151 -28.92 2.35 8.36
CA GLY A 151 -27.57 2.92 8.17
C GLY A 151 -27.53 4.45 7.93
N GLN A 152 -28.69 5.09 7.79
CA GLN A 152 -28.85 6.54 7.63
C GLN A 152 -29.14 7.31 8.93
N GLN A 153 -29.58 6.67 10.02
CA GLN A 153 -29.88 7.38 11.28
C GLN A 153 -28.61 7.89 12.00
N SER A 154 -27.45 7.52 11.48
CA SER A 154 -26.12 8.00 11.86
C SER A 154 -25.73 9.36 11.25
N ARG A 155 -26.48 9.94 10.31
CA ARG A 155 -26.08 11.21 9.66
C ARG A 155 -26.01 12.41 10.61
N ARG A 156 -26.58 12.31 11.82
CA ARG A 156 -26.55 13.37 12.86
C ARG A 156 -25.66 13.06 14.07
N GLN A 157 -24.99 11.91 14.12
CA GLN A 157 -23.96 11.64 15.13
C GLN A 157 -22.60 11.76 14.46
N SER A 158 -22.07 12.99 14.48
CA SER A 158 -20.73 13.37 14.02
C SER A 158 -19.59 12.83 14.90
N SER A 159 -19.87 11.89 15.80
CA SER A 159 -18.86 11.27 16.66
C SER A 159 -19.03 9.74 16.63
N TRP A 160 -18.61 9.11 15.54
CA TRP A 160 -18.17 7.73 15.66
C TRP A 160 -16.77 7.76 16.25
N GLN A 161 -16.72 7.54 17.56
CA GLN A 161 -15.54 7.05 18.22
C GLN A 161 -15.33 5.63 17.70
N VAL A 162 -14.43 5.50 16.72
CA VAL A 162 -13.74 4.26 16.43
C VAL A 162 -12.80 4.01 17.58
#